data_AF-A0A7V9FFB6-F1
#
_entry.id   AF-A0A7V9FFB6-F1
#
_cell.length_a   1.000
_cell.length_b   1.000
_cell.length_c   1.000
_cell.angle_alpha   90.00
_cell.angle_beta   90.00
_cell.angle_gamma   90.00
#
_symmetry.space_group_name_H-M   'P 1'
#
loop_
_entity.id
_entity.type
_entity.pdbx_description
1 polymer ?
#
loop_
_entity_poly.entity_id
_entity_poly.type
_entity_poly.pdbx_seq_one_letter_code
_entity_poly.pdbx_strand_id
1 'polypeptide(L)'
;MPLPEIDLPVYPNECDAFGHLNQAAFLGLFERARWEMLMQGPGWDVFTRSGAWPAVRKTVIDYHAAAFPGDILRFQQALTHHGHTSFTMRQTARRLRDDTLVATAELVFVCIDRDGRPIPVPREFGDFMSPRGGGDAQRLTVNGVSLAVEVRGEGPAVLFIHGYPLDRSIWDHPMAALEGYRRIAPDLRGMGESDSPDLGY
;
A
#
# COMPACT_ATOMS: atom_id res chain seq x y z
N MET A 1 9.69 1.44 -10.51
CA MET A 1 10.74 0.88 -9.62
C MET A 1 10.01 0.14 -8.51
N PRO A 2 10.39 -1.10 -8.15
CA PRO A 2 9.78 -1.77 -7.01
C PRO A 2 9.99 -0.94 -5.73
N LEU A 3 9.06 -1.04 -4.77
CA LEU A 3 9.24 -0.42 -3.46
C LEU A 3 10.52 -0.99 -2.80
N PRO A 4 11.28 -0.16 -2.06
CA PRO A 4 12.53 -0.59 -1.45
C PRO A 4 12.27 -1.60 -0.34
N GLU A 5 13.05 -2.68 -0.33
CA GLU A 5 13.12 -3.61 0.80
C GLU A 5 14.01 -3.01 1.89
N ILE A 6 13.60 -3.11 3.15
CA ILE A 6 14.32 -2.51 4.28
C ILE A 6 14.83 -3.60 5.21
N ASP A 7 16.14 -3.66 5.42
CA ASP A 7 16.78 -4.64 6.30
C ASP A 7 17.10 -4.00 7.65
N LEU A 8 16.48 -4.51 8.72
CA LEU A 8 16.66 -3.99 10.08
C LEU A 8 17.19 -5.08 11.01
N PRO A 9 18.23 -4.79 11.83
CA PRO A 9 18.71 -5.72 12.85
C PRO A 9 17.74 -5.76 14.04
N VAL A 10 17.67 -6.93 14.68
CA VAL A 10 17.03 -7.13 15.99
C VAL A 10 18.06 -6.90 17.09
N TYR A 11 17.83 -5.89 17.94
CA TYR A 11 18.69 -5.56 19.06
C TYR A 11 18.23 -6.25 20.36
N PRO A 12 19.15 -6.54 21.31
CA PRO A 12 18.80 -7.15 22.59
C PRO A 12 17.73 -6.39 23.40
N ASN A 13 17.66 -5.06 23.30
CA ASN A 13 16.67 -4.24 24.00
C ASN A 13 15.25 -4.34 23.42
N GLU A 14 15.09 -4.93 22.24
CA GLU A 14 13.80 -5.19 21.61
C GLU A 14 13.24 -6.57 22.01
N CYS A 15 14.03 -7.39 22.72
CA CYS A 15 13.65 -8.73 23.15
C CYS A 15 13.07 -8.73 24.57
N ASP A 16 12.21 -9.70 24.87
CA ASP A 16 11.65 -9.90 26.21
C ASP A 16 12.41 -10.94 27.04
N ALA A 17 11.88 -11.27 28.22
CA ALA A 17 12.50 -12.20 29.16
C ALA A 17 12.65 -13.64 28.60
N PHE A 18 11.96 -13.99 27.52
CA PHE A 18 12.09 -15.28 26.85
C PHE A 18 13.19 -15.30 25.79
N GLY A 19 13.87 -14.17 25.57
CA GLY A 19 15.06 -14.05 24.72
C GLY A 19 14.78 -13.89 23.23
N HIS A 20 13.51 -13.80 22.82
CA HIS A 20 13.10 -13.48 21.47
C HIS A 20 12.52 -12.07 21.39
N LEU A 21 12.48 -11.54 20.16
CA LEU A 21 11.89 -10.25 19.82
C LEU A 21 10.48 -10.14 20.42
N ASN A 22 10.24 -9.08 21.19
CA ASN A 22 8.97 -8.87 21.85
C ASN A 22 7.88 -8.55 20.83
N GLN A 23 6.67 -9.07 21.07
CA GLN A 23 5.54 -8.89 20.15
C GLN A 23 5.18 -7.42 19.90
N ALA A 24 5.30 -6.56 20.92
CA ALA A 24 5.05 -5.12 20.78
C ALA A 24 6.18 -4.39 20.04
N ALA A 25 7.42 -4.89 20.12
CA ALA A 25 8.56 -4.29 19.43
C ALA A 25 8.43 -4.37 17.89
N PHE A 26 7.69 -5.36 17.36
CA PHE A 26 7.38 -5.43 15.93
C PHE A 26 6.70 -4.17 15.41
N LEU A 27 5.84 -3.52 16.20
CA LEU A 27 5.16 -2.27 15.80
C LEU A 27 6.19 -1.19 15.45
N GLY A 28 7.19 -1.02 16.30
CA GLY A 28 8.28 -0.08 16.10
C GLY A 28 9.18 -0.43 14.93
N LEU A 29 9.46 -1.72 14.71
CA LEU A 29 10.23 -2.18 13.55
C LEU A 29 9.47 -1.94 12.22
N PHE A 30 8.18 -2.27 12.17
CA PHE A 30 7.34 -1.99 11.01
C PHE A 30 7.25 -0.49 10.73
N GLU A 31 7.19 0.34 11.77
CA GLU A 31 7.22 1.79 11.63
C GLU A 31 8.56 2.31 11.11
N ARG A 32 9.68 1.86 11.67
CA ARG A 32 11.03 2.22 11.19
C ARG A 32 11.20 1.85 9.71
N ALA A 33 10.73 0.67 9.31
CA ALA A 33 10.75 0.25 7.91
C ALA A 33 9.90 1.16 7.00
N ARG A 34 8.76 1.70 7.46
CA ARG A 34 8.00 2.70 6.69
C ARG A 34 8.76 4.02 6.58
N TRP A 35 9.40 4.49 7.64
CA TRP A 35 10.20 5.72 7.61
C TRP A 35 11.39 5.61 6.64
N GLU A 36 12.12 4.49 6.65
CA GLU A 36 13.23 4.27 5.72
C GLU A 36 12.76 4.14 4.27
N MET A 37 11.62 3.49 4.02
CA MET A 37 11.00 3.46 2.69
C MET A 37 10.65 4.87 2.20
N LEU A 38 10.05 5.71 3.05
CA LEU A 38 9.75 7.09 2.69
C LEU A 38 11.02 7.89 2.38
N MET A 39 12.08 7.74 3.18
CA MET A 39 13.36 8.41 2.93
C MET A 39 14.00 8.03 1.58
N GLN A 40 13.72 6.82 1.08
CA GLN A 40 14.18 6.35 -0.22
C GLN A 40 13.23 6.70 -1.38
N GLY A 41 12.09 7.34 -1.09
CA GLY A 41 11.06 7.70 -2.03
C GLY A 41 10.69 9.17 -1.96
N PRO A 42 9.45 9.52 -1.56
CA PRO A 42 8.98 10.90 -1.54
C PRO A 42 9.66 11.74 -0.44
N GLY A 43 10.36 11.13 0.50
CA GLY A 43 10.96 11.79 1.66
C GLY A 43 10.10 11.64 2.92
N TRP A 44 10.78 11.70 4.06
CA TRP A 44 10.16 11.51 5.38
C TRP A 44 9.11 12.58 5.71
N ASP A 45 9.21 13.76 5.12
CA ASP A 45 8.36 14.91 5.37
C ASP A 45 7.11 14.97 4.47
N VAL A 46 6.86 13.97 3.62
CA VAL A 46 5.74 13.95 2.64
C VAL A 46 4.38 14.28 3.26
N PHE A 47 4.12 13.74 4.44
CA PHE A 47 2.89 13.97 5.19
C PHE A 47 2.87 15.34 5.87
N THR A 48 4.01 15.79 6.39
CA THR A 48 4.12 17.10 7.04
C THR A 48 3.97 18.24 6.05
N ARG A 49 4.63 18.17 4.88
CA ARG A 49 4.55 19.23 3.86
C ARG A 49 3.21 19.29 3.13
N SER A 50 2.47 18.18 3.11
CA SER A 50 1.10 18.13 2.58
C SER A 50 0.04 18.50 3.63
N GLY A 51 0.42 18.65 4.89
CA GLY A 51 -0.51 18.89 6.00
C GLY A 51 -1.45 17.71 6.28
N ALA A 52 -1.11 16.50 5.80
CA ALA A 52 -1.91 15.29 5.89
C ALA A 52 -1.23 14.24 6.76
N TRP A 53 -1.62 14.15 8.03
CA TRP A 53 -1.00 13.23 8.98
C TRP A 53 -1.68 11.85 8.95
N PRO A 54 -0.94 10.76 8.67
CA PRO A 54 -1.51 9.43 8.65
C PRO A 54 -1.69 8.90 10.09
N ALA A 55 -2.92 8.92 10.58
CA ALA A 55 -3.28 8.32 11.85
C ALA A 55 -3.61 6.83 11.65
N VAL A 56 -2.98 5.95 12.43
CA VAL A 56 -3.31 4.51 12.43
C VAL A 56 -4.69 4.31 13.05
N ARG A 57 -5.61 3.73 12.29
CA ARG A 57 -6.96 3.36 12.75
C ARG A 57 -7.03 1.90 13.20
N LYS A 58 -6.29 1.01 12.54
CA LYS A 58 -6.29 -0.43 12.82
C LYS A 58 -4.92 -1.01 12.51
N THR A 59 -4.45 -1.90 13.37
CA THR A 59 -3.28 -2.75 13.13
C THR A 59 -3.63 -4.19 13.44
N VAL A 60 -3.31 -5.10 12.53
CA VAL A 60 -3.37 -6.55 12.72
C VAL A 60 -1.97 -7.09 12.47
N ILE A 61 -1.45 -7.91 13.38
CA ILE A 61 -0.17 -8.58 13.21
C ILE A 61 -0.35 -10.07 13.47
N ASP A 62 0.13 -10.88 12.53
CA ASP A 62 0.28 -12.31 12.69
C ASP A 62 1.77 -12.64 12.90
N TYR A 63 2.04 -13.48 13.90
CA TYR A 63 3.39 -13.91 14.26
C TYR A 63 3.57 -15.37 13.87
N HIS A 64 4.47 -15.62 12.93
CA HIS A 64 4.66 -16.93 12.29
C HIS A 64 5.90 -17.67 12.83
N ALA A 65 6.95 -16.93 13.21
CA ALA A 65 8.16 -17.49 13.81
C ALA A 65 8.80 -16.49 14.79
N ALA A 66 9.51 -17.00 15.80
CA ALA A 66 10.28 -16.16 16.73
C ALA A 66 11.57 -15.64 16.06
N ALA A 67 11.96 -14.39 16.33
CA ALA A 67 13.26 -13.81 15.95
C ALA A 67 14.12 -13.50 17.17
N PHE A 68 15.43 -13.47 17.00
CA PHE A 68 16.41 -13.41 18.10
C PHE A 68 17.40 -12.24 17.91
N PRO A 69 18.06 -11.78 18.99
CA PRO A 69 19.11 -10.78 18.89
C PRO A 69 20.15 -11.12 17.81
N GLY A 70 20.47 -10.15 16.96
CA GLY A 70 21.40 -10.31 15.84
C GLY A 70 20.78 -10.85 14.55
N ASP A 71 19.51 -11.28 14.56
CA ASP A 71 18.78 -11.52 13.32
C ASP A 71 18.65 -10.21 12.51
N ILE A 72 18.75 -10.31 11.18
CA ILE A 72 18.36 -9.25 10.26
C ILE A 72 17.00 -9.61 9.68
N LEU A 73 16.03 -8.72 9.86
CA LEU A 73 14.69 -8.86 9.31
C LEU A 73 14.54 -7.95 8.09
N ARG A 74 14.20 -8.54 6.94
CA ARG A 74 13.84 -7.86 5.71
C ARG A 74 12.35 -7.53 5.72
N PHE A 75 12.06 -6.25 5.56
CA PHE A 75 10.72 -5.71 5.48
C PHE A 75 10.35 -5.36 4.05
N GLN A 76 9.17 -5.80 3.63
CA GLN A 76 8.57 -5.39 2.37
C GLN A 76 7.22 -4.73 2.67
N GLN A 77 6.87 -3.71 1.90
CA GLN A 77 5.64 -2.95 2.04
C GLN A 77 4.84 -3.04 0.74
N ALA A 78 3.53 -3.08 0.87
CA ALA A 78 2.61 -2.98 -0.26
C ALA A 78 1.39 -2.17 0.14
N LEU A 79 0.94 -1.30 -0.77
CA LEU A 79 -0.37 -0.68 -0.69
C LEU A 79 -1.42 -1.72 -1.11
N THR A 80 -2.32 -2.10 -0.20
CA THR A 80 -3.39 -3.07 -0.49
C THR A 80 -4.74 -2.41 -0.70
N HIS A 81 -4.89 -1.16 -0.26
CA HIS A 81 -6.07 -0.34 -0.53
C HIS A 81 -5.68 1.14 -0.51
N HIS A 82 -6.22 1.90 -1.45
CA HIS A 82 -6.06 3.35 -1.52
C HIS A 82 -7.43 3.99 -1.72
N GLY A 83 -7.95 4.63 -0.67
CA GLY A 83 -9.18 5.39 -0.69
C GLY A 83 -8.90 6.89 -0.76
N HIS A 84 -9.97 7.69 -0.73
CA HIS A 84 -9.84 9.15 -0.80
C HIS A 84 -9.06 9.73 0.39
N THR A 85 -9.42 9.35 1.63
CA THR A 85 -8.81 9.87 2.88
C THR A 85 -8.10 8.80 3.69
N SER A 86 -8.08 7.55 3.22
CA SER A 86 -7.52 6.40 3.94
C SER A 86 -6.73 5.49 3.02
N PHE A 87 -5.77 4.76 3.58
CA PHE A 87 -5.05 3.72 2.85
C PHE A 87 -4.74 2.53 3.76
N THR A 88 -4.61 1.34 3.17
CA THR A 88 -4.19 0.12 3.88
C THR A 88 -2.85 -0.35 3.34
N MET A 89 -1.95 -0.69 4.26
CA MET A 89 -0.62 -1.17 3.95
C MET A 89 -0.43 -2.56 4.53
N ARG A 90 0.04 -3.49 3.69
CA ARG A 90 0.57 -4.78 4.15
C ARG A 90 2.07 -4.68 4.29
N GLN A 91 2.60 -5.20 5.39
CA GLN A 91 4.03 -5.36 5.59
C GLN A 91 4.38 -6.81 5.93
N THR A 92 5.51 -7.28 5.45
CA THR A 92 6.09 -8.57 5.81
C THR A 92 7.40 -8.34 6.55
N ALA A 93 7.77 -9.26 7.44
CA ALA A 93 9.09 -9.34 8.04
C ALA A 93 9.64 -10.76 7.80
N ARG A 94 10.70 -10.89 7.01
CA ARG A 94 11.37 -12.15 6.71
C ARG A 94 12.77 -12.16 7.29
N ARG A 95 13.19 -13.25 7.91
CA ARG A 95 14.57 -13.35 8.38
C ARG A 95 15.51 -13.55 7.20
N LEU A 96 16.52 -12.70 7.07
CA LEU A 96 17.39 -12.66 5.89
C LEU A 96 18.22 -13.94 5.70
N ARG A 97 18.65 -14.58 6.80
CA ARG A 97 19.56 -15.74 6.73
C ARG A 97 18.94 -17.02 6.14
N ASP A 98 17.62 -17.16 6.27
CA ASP A 98 16.90 -18.41 5.95
C ASP A 98 15.54 -18.18 5.26
N ASP A 99 15.21 -16.92 4.91
CA ASP A 99 13.95 -16.47 4.30
C ASP A 99 12.68 -16.83 5.09
N THR A 100 12.80 -17.18 6.38
CA THR A 100 11.65 -17.52 7.21
C THR A 100 10.73 -16.31 7.35
N LEU A 101 9.44 -16.48 7.05
CA LEU A 101 8.42 -15.47 7.38
C LEU A 101 8.26 -15.39 8.90
N VAL A 102 8.66 -14.28 9.48
CA VAL A 102 8.63 -14.04 10.94
C VAL A 102 7.30 -13.43 11.34
N ALA A 103 6.85 -12.39 10.63
CA ALA A 103 5.59 -11.72 10.92
C ALA A 103 4.98 -11.08 9.66
N THR A 104 3.66 -10.90 9.69
CA THR A 104 2.92 -10.09 8.72
C THR A 104 2.11 -9.04 9.47
N ALA A 105 1.99 -7.84 8.90
CA ALA A 105 1.17 -6.78 9.45
C ALA A 105 0.26 -6.18 8.39
N GLU A 106 -0.96 -5.86 8.78
CA GLU A 106 -1.89 -5.03 8.01
C GLU A 106 -2.24 -3.79 8.83
N LEU A 107 -2.00 -2.62 8.26
CA LEU A 107 -2.23 -1.33 8.91
C LEU A 107 -3.19 -0.49 8.07
N VAL A 108 -4.25 0.00 8.69
CA VAL A 108 -5.21 0.94 8.09
C VAL A 108 -4.91 2.33 8.64
N PHE A 109 -4.65 3.27 7.73
CA PHE A 109 -4.39 4.66 8.03
C PHE A 109 -5.52 5.56 7.53
N VAL A 110 -5.77 6.65 8.24
CA VAL A 110 -6.61 7.77 7.79
C VAL A 110 -5.76 9.03 7.85
N CYS A 111 -5.69 9.77 6.74
CA CYS A 111 -5.04 11.08 6.70
C CYS A 111 -5.96 12.12 7.34
N ILE A 112 -5.44 12.83 8.33
CA ILE A 112 -6.15 13.88 9.06
C ILE A 112 -5.39 15.21 8.99
N ASP A 113 -6.11 16.33 9.08
CA ASP A 113 -5.53 17.66 9.28
C ASP A 113 -5.19 17.91 10.76
N ARG A 114 -4.71 19.11 11.08
CA ARG A 114 -4.32 19.53 12.44
C ARG A 114 -5.50 19.54 13.42
N ASP A 115 -6.71 19.66 12.90
CA ASP A 115 -7.96 19.72 13.65
C ASP A 115 -8.59 18.31 13.77
N GLY A 116 -7.92 17.27 13.24
CA GLY A 116 -8.36 15.88 13.26
C GLY A 116 -9.39 15.54 12.18
N ARG A 117 -9.63 16.41 11.20
CA ARG A 117 -10.60 16.15 10.13
C ARG A 117 -9.98 15.28 9.03
N PRO A 118 -10.70 14.28 8.50
CA PRO A 118 -10.21 13.49 7.38
C PRO A 118 -9.92 14.38 6.16
N ILE A 119 -8.74 14.22 5.58
CA ILE A 119 -8.32 14.92 4.36
C ILE A 119 -7.71 13.94 3.36
N PRO A 120 -7.61 14.32 2.08
CA PRO A 120 -7.12 13.41 1.06
C PRO A 120 -5.72 12.86 1.34
N VAL A 121 -5.48 11.61 0.93
CA VAL A 121 -4.13 11.03 0.92
C VAL A 121 -3.24 11.86 -0.02
N PRO A 122 -2.00 12.24 0.37
CA PRO A 122 -1.13 13.00 -0.50
C PRO A 122 -0.86 12.29 -1.82
N ARG A 123 -1.11 12.97 -2.94
CA ARG A 123 -0.86 12.44 -4.29
C ARG A 123 0.55 11.88 -4.43
N GLU A 124 1.55 12.61 -3.93
CA GLU A 124 2.95 12.19 -4.02
C GLU A 124 3.23 10.85 -3.31
N PHE A 125 2.57 10.61 -2.17
CA PHE A 125 2.65 9.32 -1.48
C PHE A 125 1.92 8.24 -2.28
N GLY A 126 0.71 8.53 -2.77
CA GLY A 126 -0.06 7.62 -3.63
C GLY A 126 0.71 7.19 -4.88
N ASP A 127 1.34 8.14 -5.58
CA ASP A 127 2.13 7.91 -6.79
C ASP A 127 3.38 7.06 -6.52
N PHE A 128 4.01 7.23 -5.35
CA PHE A 128 5.15 6.43 -4.93
C PHE A 128 4.75 5.01 -4.53
N MET A 129 3.65 4.87 -3.79
CA MET A 129 3.16 3.59 -3.28
C MET A 129 2.45 2.76 -4.34
N SER A 130 1.95 3.41 -5.39
CA SER A 130 1.42 2.74 -6.57
C SER A 130 2.56 1.99 -7.25
N PRO A 131 2.45 0.66 -7.43
CA PRO A 131 3.31 -0.02 -8.38
C PRO A 131 3.15 0.73 -9.70
N ARG A 132 4.21 1.34 -10.24
CA ARG A 132 4.13 1.85 -11.62
C ARG A 132 3.84 0.65 -12.52
N GLY A 133 2.57 0.56 -12.86
CA GLY A 133 1.92 -0.59 -13.45
C GLY A 133 0.60 -0.13 -14.04
N GLY A 134 -0.25 0.57 -13.27
CA GLY A 134 -1.43 1.25 -13.79
C GLY A 134 -1.03 2.52 -14.53
N GLY A 135 -1.25 2.56 -15.84
CA GLY A 135 -1.07 3.76 -16.65
C GLY A 135 -2.05 4.87 -16.24
N ASP A 136 -1.82 6.05 -16.80
CA ASP A 136 -2.59 7.27 -16.51
C ASP A 136 -4.09 7.00 -16.71
N ALA A 137 -4.85 6.98 -15.61
CA ALA A 137 -6.29 6.76 -15.68
C ALA A 137 -7.02 8.09 -15.86
N GLN A 138 -7.90 8.11 -16.86
CA GLN A 138 -8.83 9.20 -17.04
C GLN A 138 -10.05 9.01 -16.12
N ARG A 139 -10.59 10.12 -15.61
CA ARG A 139 -11.86 10.09 -14.88
C ARG A 139 -13.03 10.23 -15.84
N LEU A 140 -13.97 9.31 -15.77
CA LEU A 140 -15.22 9.32 -16.53
C LEU A 140 -16.40 9.37 -15.57
N THR A 141 -17.23 10.40 -15.67
CA THR A 141 -18.48 10.46 -14.90
C THR A 141 -19.55 9.66 -15.60
N VAL A 142 -20.01 8.58 -14.96
CA VAL A 142 -21.05 7.68 -15.45
C VAL A 142 -22.14 7.56 -14.39
N ASN A 143 -23.38 7.91 -14.75
CA ASN A 143 -24.54 7.85 -13.85
C ASN A 143 -24.31 8.52 -12.49
N GLY A 144 -23.65 9.69 -12.49
CA GLY A 144 -23.36 10.46 -11.28
C GLY A 144 -22.20 9.95 -10.43
N VAL A 145 -21.44 8.94 -10.91
CA VAL A 145 -20.27 8.38 -10.23
C VAL A 145 -19.04 8.61 -11.10
N SER A 146 -17.97 9.17 -10.54
CA SER A 146 -16.70 9.34 -11.24
C SER A 146 -15.90 8.03 -11.16
N LEU A 147 -15.66 7.42 -12.32
CA LEU A 147 -14.87 6.19 -12.45
C LEU A 147 -13.47 6.50 -12.95
N ALA A 148 -12.46 5.90 -12.32
CA ALA A 148 -11.11 5.89 -12.85
C ALA A 148 -11.01 4.79 -13.91
N VAL A 149 -10.61 5.17 -15.12
CA VAL A 149 -10.53 4.25 -16.25
C VAL A 149 -9.21 4.41 -16.95
N GLU A 150 -8.47 3.32 -17.03
CA GLU A 150 -7.26 3.27 -17.80
C GLU A 150 -7.54 2.80 -19.22
N VAL A 151 -6.98 3.49 -20.21
CA VAL A 151 -7.10 3.11 -21.63
C VAL A 151 -5.72 3.08 -22.27
N ARG A 152 -5.34 1.92 -22.85
CA ARG A 152 -4.08 1.73 -23.58
C ARG A 152 -4.31 1.30 -25.02
N GLY A 153 -3.63 1.98 -25.95
CA GLY A 153 -3.59 1.65 -27.37
C GLY A 153 -4.90 1.89 -28.12
N GLU A 154 -4.91 1.42 -29.37
CA GLU A 154 -6.01 1.60 -30.33
C GLU A 154 -6.42 0.25 -30.92
N GLY A 155 -7.53 0.21 -31.68
CA GLY A 155 -8.07 -1.01 -32.28
C GLY A 155 -9.32 -1.55 -31.56
N PRO A 156 -9.67 -2.85 -31.76
CA PRO A 156 -10.83 -3.47 -31.13
C PRO A 156 -10.75 -3.39 -29.59
N ALA A 157 -11.87 -3.10 -28.94
CA ALA A 157 -11.89 -2.89 -27.51
C ALA A 157 -11.90 -4.20 -26.71
N VAL A 158 -11.06 -4.28 -25.68
CA VAL A 158 -11.06 -5.33 -24.67
C VAL A 158 -11.23 -4.68 -23.29
N LEU A 159 -12.27 -5.08 -22.57
CA LEU A 159 -12.61 -4.55 -21.24
C LEU A 159 -12.14 -5.53 -20.16
N PHE A 160 -11.34 -5.04 -19.23
CA PHE A 160 -10.80 -5.81 -18.11
C PHE A 160 -11.53 -5.42 -16.83
N ILE A 161 -12.35 -6.32 -16.30
CA ILE A 161 -13.12 -6.08 -15.08
C ILE A 161 -12.47 -6.84 -13.93
N HIS A 162 -11.99 -6.13 -12.92
CA HIS A 162 -11.46 -6.75 -11.71
C HIS A 162 -12.60 -7.19 -10.76
N GLY A 163 -12.28 -8.13 -9.87
CA GLY A 163 -13.17 -8.52 -8.76
C GLY A 163 -12.87 -7.75 -7.48
N TYR A 164 -13.69 -7.96 -6.45
CA TYR A 164 -13.39 -7.54 -5.09
C TYR A 164 -12.24 -8.38 -4.50
N PRO A 165 -11.29 -7.82 -3.71
CA PRO A 165 -11.11 -6.42 -3.30
C PRO A 165 -10.04 -5.67 -4.13
N LEU A 166 -9.91 -6.02 -5.40
CA LEU A 166 -8.81 -5.57 -6.27
C LEU A 166 -9.16 -4.23 -6.95
N ASP A 167 -8.24 -3.74 -7.78
CA ASP A 167 -8.43 -2.60 -8.69
C ASP A 167 -7.88 -2.95 -10.09
N ARG A 168 -7.90 -2.00 -11.03
CA ARG A 168 -7.47 -2.19 -12.42
C ARG A 168 -6.02 -2.65 -12.58
N SER A 169 -5.13 -2.36 -11.62
CA SER A 169 -3.69 -2.65 -11.71
C SER A 169 -3.39 -4.15 -11.83
N ILE A 170 -4.32 -5.02 -11.42
CA ILE A 170 -4.15 -6.48 -11.60
C ILE A 170 -4.02 -6.88 -13.07
N TRP A 171 -4.47 -6.01 -13.98
CA TRP A 171 -4.45 -6.23 -15.42
C TRP A 171 -3.21 -5.68 -16.11
N ASP A 172 -2.26 -5.09 -15.39
CA ASP A 172 -1.09 -4.42 -15.99
C ASP A 172 -0.30 -5.35 -16.91
N HIS A 173 -0.01 -6.56 -16.42
CA HIS A 173 0.72 -7.56 -17.18
C HIS A 173 -0.11 -8.12 -18.35
N PRO A 174 -1.38 -8.55 -18.17
CA PRO A 174 -2.26 -8.94 -19.29
C PRO A 174 -2.44 -7.84 -20.35
N MET A 175 -2.61 -6.59 -19.94
CA MET A 175 -2.76 -5.46 -20.86
C MET A 175 -1.47 -5.19 -21.64
N ALA A 176 -0.30 -5.33 -21.03
CA ALA A 176 0.97 -5.21 -21.74
C ALA A 176 1.14 -6.27 -22.83
N ALA A 177 0.67 -7.50 -22.60
CA ALA A 177 0.77 -8.60 -23.56
C ALA A 177 -0.22 -8.54 -24.74
N LEU A 178 -1.29 -7.75 -24.63
CA LEU A 178 -2.36 -7.66 -25.63
C LEU A 178 -2.19 -6.45 -26.57
N GLU A 179 -1.10 -6.43 -27.33
CA GLU A 179 -0.86 -5.42 -28.36
C GLU A 179 -1.88 -5.50 -29.51
N GLY A 180 -2.14 -4.36 -30.18
CA GLY A 180 -3.11 -4.27 -31.27
C GLY A 180 -4.58 -4.11 -30.84
N TYR A 181 -4.86 -4.11 -29.54
CA TYR A 181 -6.18 -3.86 -28.96
C TYR A 181 -6.23 -2.56 -28.17
N ARG A 182 -7.41 -1.93 -28.17
CA ARG A 182 -7.75 -0.87 -27.22
C ARG A 182 -8.14 -1.52 -25.90
N ARG A 183 -7.22 -1.53 -24.94
CA ARG A 183 -7.41 -2.17 -23.64
C ARG A 183 -7.97 -1.16 -22.65
N ILE A 184 -9.08 -1.49 -22.01
CA ILE A 184 -9.82 -0.60 -21.12
C ILE A 184 -9.94 -1.30 -19.77
N ALA A 185 -9.39 -0.72 -18.71
CA ALA A 185 -9.47 -1.27 -17.36
C ALA A 185 -10.02 -0.20 -16.40
N PRO A 186 -11.33 -0.24 -16.07
CA PRO A 186 -11.91 0.61 -15.06
C PRO A 186 -11.65 0.06 -13.66
N ASP A 187 -11.52 0.96 -12.70
CA ASP A 187 -11.82 0.65 -11.31
C ASP A 187 -13.33 0.62 -11.13
N LEU A 188 -13.85 -0.46 -10.55
CA LEU A 188 -15.25 -0.56 -10.22
C LEU A 188 -15.62 0.44 -9.12
N ARG A 189 -16.90 0.82 -9.07
CA ARG A 189 -17.43 1.73 -8.05
C ARG A 189 -17.01 1.29 -6.65
N GLY A 190 -16.43 2.20 -5.88
CA GLY A 190 -15.92 1.96 -4.53
C GLY A 190 -14.60 1.20 -4.45
N MET A 191 -13.91 1.03 -5.57
CA MET A 191 -12.62 0.36 -5.68
C MET A 191 -11.60 1.30 -6.35
N GLY A 192 -10.32 1.06 -6.08
CA GLY A 192 -9.22 1.86 -6.62
C GLY A 192 -9.47 3.36 -6.51
N GLU A 193 -9.36 4.07 -7.62
CA GLU A 193 -9.54 5.52 -7.70
C GLU A 193 -10.97 5.95 -8.10
N SER A 194 -11.90 5.00 -8.24
CA SER A 194 -13.32 5.27 -8.51
C SER A 194 -14.07 5.71 -7.26
N ASP A 195 -15.04 6.60 -7.42
CA ASP A 195 -15.86 7.08 -6.30
C ASP A 195 -16.59 5.92 -5.61
N SER A 196 -16.72 6.02 -4.28
CA SER A 196 -17.63 5.20 -3.48
C SER A 196 -18.96 5.94 -3.34
N PRO A 197 -20.12 5.28 -3.46
CA PRO A 197 -21.40 5.91 -3.15
C PRO A 197 -21.46 6.25 -1.66
N ASP A 198 -22.08 7.39 -1.34
CA ASP A 198 -22.22 7.90 0.05
C ASP A 198 -23.01 6.95 0.97
N LEU A 199 -23.67 5.95 0.41
CA LEU A 199 -24.38 4.90 1.11
C LEU A 199 -23.68 3.56 0.80
N GLY A 200 -23.07 2.96 1.81
CA GLY A 200 -22.46 1.64 1.72
C GLY A 200 -23.45 0.60 1.18
N TYR A 201 -22.93 -0.39 0.46
CA TYR A 201 -23.68 -1.53 -0.05
C TYR A 201 -24.28 -2.40 1.06
#